data_AF-A0AAW1L119-F1
#
_entry.id   AF-A0AAW1L119-F1
#
_cell.length_a   1.000
_cell.length_b   1.000
_cell.length_c   1.000
_cell.angle_alpha   90.00
_cell.angle_beta   90.00
_cell.angle_gamma   90.00
#
_symmetry.space_group_name_H-M   'P 1'
#
loop_
_entity.id
_entity.type
_entity.pdbx_description
1 polymer ?
#
loop_
_entity_poly.entity_id
_entity_poly.type
_entity_poly.pdbx_seq_one_letter_code
_entity_poly.pdbx_strand_id
1 'polypeptide(L)'
;MGSQQCMVCIEAKSKYKCPTCVIPYCSLACYKKHKETPCGNPKPVLADEEPNISAKVVSGDQEPKASCATPVRSIVETTIRDPHVERPIYVDEECEVLERSQLESIAASSEIRDALKDENLRNLVKNIDSSSNPKEELEKAMGLDVFRIFSEKVLLAANP
;
A
#
# COMPACT_ATOMS: atom_id res chain seq x y z
N MET A 1 -19.43 -12.44 25.68
CA MET A 1 -19.91 -12.01 24.36
C MET A 1 -19.73 -10.50 24.25
N GLY A 2 -18.61 -10.04 23.67
CA GLY A 2 -18.19 -8.63 23.72
C GLY A 2 -19.17 -7.71 22.98
N SER A 3 -19.64 -6.66 23.64
CA SER A 3 -20.43 -5.60 23.03
C SER A 3 -19.53 -4.77 22.11
N GLN A 4 -19.60 -5.00 20.80
CA GLN A 4 -18.83 -4.25 19.80
C GLN A 4 -19.27 -2.78 19.81
N GLN A 5 -18.34 -1.85 19.67
CA GLN A 5 -18.65 -0.42 19.62
C GLN A 5 -19.28 -0.05 18.26
N CYS A 6 -20.10 1.00 18.22
CA CYS A 6 -20.62 1.55 16.98
C CYS A 6 -19.46 2.08 16.12
N MET A 7 -19.25 1.54 14.92
CA MET A 7 -18.20 1.98 14.01
C MET A 7 -18.57 3.24 13.21
N VAL A 8 -19.78 3.77 13.41
CA VAL A 8 -20.24 5.01 12.77
C VAL A 8 -19.96 6.23 13.65
N CYS A 9 -20.26 6.15 14.95
CA CYS A 9 -20.04 7.26 15.88
C CYS A 9 -18.91 7.00 16.89
N ILE A 10 -18.48 5.75 17.09
CA ILE A 10 -17.42 5.33 18.03
C ILE A 10 -17.74 5.62 19.51
N GLU A 11 -18.78 6.39 19.82
CA GLU A 11 -19.15 6.83 21.17
C GLU A 11 -20.05 5.83 21.93
N ALA A 12 -20.92 5.11 21.20
CA ALA A 12 -21.92 4.24 21.80
C ALA A 12 -21.68 2.76 21.48
N LYS A 13 -22.13 1.86 22.37
CA LYS A 13 -22.17 0.42 22.10
C LYS A 13 -23.10 0.13 20.93
N SER A 14 -22.68 -0.79 20.05
CA SER A 14 -23.52 -1.20 18.93
C SER A 14 -24.73 -2.00 19.40
N LYS A 15 -25.85 -1.78 18.71
CA LYS A 15 -27.11 -2.50 18.94
C LYS A 15 -27.50 -3.35 17.74
N TYR A 16 -27.02 -2.98 16.54
CA TYR A 16 -27.39 -3.59 15.27
C TYR A 16 -26.17 -3.71 14.35
N LYS A 17 -26.32 -4.46 13.26
CA LYS A 17 -25.30 -4.64 12.21
C LYS A 17 -25.90 -4.39 10.84
N CYS A 18 -25.14 -3.78 9.93
CA CYS A 18 -25.59 -3.54 8.56
C CYS A 18 -25.68 -4.87 7.79
N PRO A 19 -26.79 -5.17 7.06
CA PRO A 19 -26.89 -6.40 6.27
C PRO A 19 -25.97 -6.42 5.04
N THR A 20 -25.47 -5.25 4.62
CA THR A 20 -24.69 -5.08 3.39
C THR A 20 -23.19 -5.07 3.63
N CYS A 21 -22.72 -4.68 4.81
CA CYS A 21 -21.29 -4.62 5.12
C CYS A 21 -20.95 -5.00 6.56
N VAL A 22 -21.89 -5.60 7.30
CA VAL A 22 -21.74 -6.11 8.68
C VAL A 22 -21.21 -5.13 9.73
N ILE A 23 -20.99 -3.86 9.36
CA ILE A 23 -20.52 -2.78 10.23
C ILE A 23 -21.50 -2.61 11.41
N PRO A 24 -21.01 -2.67 12.67
CA PRO A 24 -21.84 -2.51 13.85
C PRO A 24 -22.22 -1.04 14.08
N TYR A 25 -23.48 -0.77 14.40
CA TYR A 25 -23.98 0.58 14.65
C TYR A 25 -24.94 0.66 15.86
N CYS A 26 -25.07 1.85 16.48
CA CYS A 26 -25.87 2.03 17.69
C CYS A 26 -27.35 2.36 17.43
N SER A 27 -27.67 3.08 16.34
CA SER A 27 -29.02 3.61 16.10
C SER A 27 -29.33 3.85 14.62
N LEU A 28 -30.61 4.10 14.31
CA LEU A 28 -31.04 4.46 12.95
C LEU A 28 -30.38 5.74 12.43
N ALA A 29 -29.99 6.67 13.31
CA ALA A 29 -29.23 7.86 12.91
C ALA A 29 -27.86 7.48 12.35
N CYS A 30 -27.16 6.54 13.00
CA CYS A 30 -25.90 6.00 12.50
C CYS A 30 -26.09 5.18 11.23
N TYR A 31 -27.20 4.43 11.10
CA TYR A 31 -27.49 3.69 9.88
C TYR A 31 -27.70 4.60 8.67
N LYS A 32 -28.39 5.74 8.82
CA LYS A 32 -28.57 6.71 7.73
C LYS A 32 -27.24 7.32 7.29
N LYS A 33 -26.44 7.83 8.23
CA LYS A 33 -25.09 8.35 7.96
C LYS A 33 -24.21 7.33 7.26
N HIS A 34 -24.30 6.08 7.70
CA HIS A 34 -23.55 4.96 7.12
C HIS A 34 -23.98 4.63 5.68
N LYS A 35 -25.25 4.81 5.33
CA LYS A 35 -25.79 4.54 3.99
C LYS A 35 -25.56 5.66 2.98
N GLU A 36 -25.28 6.87 3.44
CA GLU A 36 -24.94 8.01 2.57
C GLU A 36 -23.55 7.87 1.94
N THR A 37 -22.68 7.04 2.52
CA THR A 37 -21.39 6.60 1.94
C THR A 37 -21.56 5.18 1.38
N PRO A 38 -21.01 4.81 0.21
CA PRO A 38 -21.17 3.46 -0.33
C PRO A 38 -20.63 2.40 0.65
N CYS A 39 -21.54 1.67 1.30
CA CYS A 39 -21.28 0.53 2.17
C CYS A 39 -20.88 -0.66 1.28
N GLY A 40 -19.57 -0.83 1.04
CA GLY A 40 -19.00 -2.03 0.45
C GLY A 40 -18.73 -3.08 1.54
N ASN A 41 -19.06 -4.34 1.28
CA ASN A 41 -18.79 -5.48 2.17
C ASN A 41 -17.29 -5.54 2.57
N PRO A 42 -16.89 -5.23 3.82
CA PRO A 42 -15.56 -5.58 4.29
C PRO A 42 -15.51 -7.09 4.51
N LYS A 43 -14.53 -7.74 3.89
CA LYS A 43 -14.19 -9.14 4.14
C LYS A 43 -13.76 -9.30 5.61
N PRO A 44 -14.10 -10.40 6.31
CA PRO A 44 -13.84 -10.54 7.73
C PRO A 44 -12.33 -10.59 7.99
N VAL A 45 -11.80 -9.63 8.75
CA VAL A 45 -10.45 -9.70 9.31
C VAL A 45 -10.56 -10.48 10.62
N LEU A 46 -10.00 -11.69 10.63
CA LEU A 46 -9.85 -12.49 11.84
C LEU A 46 -8.85 -11.79 12.78
N ALA A 47 -9.28 -11.59 14.01
CA ALA A 47 -8.50 -11.06 15.11
C ALA A 47 -7.54 -12.12 15.66
N ASP A 48 -6.35 -11.68 16.07
CA ASP A 48 -5.59 -12.23 17.22
C ASP A 48 -4.55 -11.15 17.63
N GLU A 49 -4.91 -10.24 18.54
CA GLU A 49 -4.53 -10.24 19.97
C GLU A 49 -3.10 -9.67 20.21
N GLU A 50 -3.02 -8.45 20.74
CA GLU A 50 -1.97 -8.07 21.72
C GLU A 50 -2.30 -8.76 23.06
N PRO A 51 -1.38 -8.95 24.06
CA PRO A 51 -0.22 -8.12 24.39
C PRO A 51 1.02 -8.91 24.90
N ASN A 52 2.14 -8.26 25.24
CA ASN A 52 2.85 -8.45 26.52
C ASN A 52 4.20 -7.69 26.61
N ILE A 53 4.26 -6.92 27.70
CA ILE A 53 5.37 -6.29 28.42
C ILE A 53 6.66 -7.13 28.49
N SER A 54 7.83 -6.51 28.28
CA SER A 54 9.00 -6.64 29.18
C SER A 54 10.11 -5.65 28.87
N ALA A 55 10.49 -4.87 29.88
CA ALA A 55 11.70 -4.05 29.90
C ALA A 55 12.97 -4.92 29.90
N LYS A 56 14.05 -4.45 29.24
CA LYS A 56 15.42 -4.72 29.69
C LYS A 56 16.42 -3.65 29.24
N VAL A 57 17.28 -3.35 30.20
CA VAL A 57 18.34 -2.36 30.38
C VAL A 57 19.62 -2.54 29.53
N VAL A 58 20.23 -1.39 29.20
CA VAL A 58 21.67 -1.01 29.33
C VAL A 58 22.74 -1.40 28.29
N SER A 59 23.62 -0.40 28.06
CA SER A 59 24.95 -0.31 27.40
C SER A 59 24.94 -0.16 25.86
N GLY A 60 25.56 0.87 25.24
CA GLY A 60 26.91 1.41 25.44
C GLY A 60 27.92 0.41 24.84
N ASP A 61 28.87 0.71 23.96
CA ASP A 61 29.59 1.91 23.54
C ASP A 61 30.49 1.48 22.33
N GLN A 62 30.79 2.42 21.43
CA GLN A 62 31.99 2.49 20.57
C GLN A 62 32.36 1.42 19.50
N GLU A 63 32.35 1.90 18.24
CA GLU A 63 33.37 1.77 17.17
C GLU A 63 34.83 1.91 17.72
N PRO A 64 35.96 1.51 17.05
CA PRO A 64 36.18 1.46 15.59
C PRO A 64 37.28 0.47 15.04
N LYS A 65 37.57 0.62 13.74
CA LYS A 65 38.86 0.42 13.02
C LYS A 65 39.36 -0.99 12.62
N ALA A 66 39.32 -1.24 11.30
CA ALA A 66 40.48 -1.26 10.37
C ALA A 66 40.60 -2.48 9.42
N SER A 67 40.91 -2.14 8.16
CA SER A 67 41.89 -2.81 7.29
C SER A 67 41.43 -3.77 6.17
N CYS A 68 41.52 -3.21 4.96
CA CYS A 68 42.04 -3.69 3.66
C CYS A 68 41.60 -5.01 2.96
N ALA A 69 41.48 -4.82 1.63
CA ALA A 69 41.68 -5.74 0.49
C ALA A 69 40.52 -6.63 -0.01
N THR A 70 40.08 -6.30 -1.23
CA THR A 70 39.33 -7.11 -2.21
C THR A 70 40.09 -8.42 -2.57
N PRO A 71 39.43 -9.53 -2.97
CA PRO A 71 38.75 -9.59 -4.28
C PRO A 71 37.51 -10.53 -4.44
N VAL A 72 36.71 -10.22 -5.47
CA VAL A 72 36.05 -11.15 -6.43
C VAL A 72 34.96 -12.14 -5.94
N ARG A 73 33.73 -11.83 -6.40
CA ARG A 73 32.69 -12.71 -6.99
C ARG A 73 32.21 -13.91 -6.14
N SER A 74 30.98 -13.79 -5.63
CA SER A 74 30.05 -14.93 -5.70
C SER A 74 28.61 -14.43 -5.68
N ILE A 75 27.85 -14.89 -6.68
CA ILE A 75 26.43 -14.64 -6.85
C ILE A 75 25.73 -15.46 -5.75
N VAL A 76 25.14 -14.78 -4.77
CA VAL A 76 24.14 -15.39 -3.90
C VAL A 76 22.80 -14.77 -4.25
N GLU A 77 22.10 -15.49 -5.10
CA GLU A 77 20.69 -15.32 -5.42
C GLU A 77 19.88 -15.68 -4.17
N THR A 78 19.88 -14.77 -3.20
CA THR A 78 19.06 -14.89 -2.00
C THR A 78 17.66 -14.48 -2.39
N THR A 79 16.86 -15.48 -2.72
CA THR A 79 15.41 -15.44 -2.86
C THR A 79 14.78 -14.64 -1.72
N ILE A 80 14.47 -13.36 -1.98
CA ILE A 80 13.50 -12.61 -1.19
C ILE A 80 12.13 -13.12 -1.61
N ARG A 81 11.60 -14.05 -0.83
CA ARG A 81 10.18 -14.39 -0.86
C ARG A 81 9.44 -13.23 -0.20
N ASP A 82 9.08 -12.26 -1.01
CA ASP A 82 8.11 -11.24 -0.66
C ASP A 82 6.75 -11.91 -0.46
N PRO A 83 6.02 -11.68 0.66
CA PRO A 83 4.66 -12.13 0.80
C PRO A 83 3.76 -11.19 -0.01
N HIS A 84 3.92 -11.17 -1.33
CA HIS A 84 2.99 -10.47 -2.20
C HIS A 84 1.66 -11.20 -2.07
N VAL A 85 0.72 -10.56 -1.37
CA VAL A 85 -0.69 -10.86 -1.53
C VAL A 85 -0.96 -10.69 -3.03
N GLU A 86 -1.15 -11.81 -3.75
CA GLU A 86 -1.64 -11.79 -5.11
C GLU A 86 -3.00 -11.09 -5.08
N ARG A 87 -3.00 -9.79 -5.36
CA ARG A 87 -4.20 -9.05 -5.69
C ARG A 87 -4.71 -9.65 -7.00
N PRO A 88 -5.90 -10.25 -7.04
CA PRO A 88 -6.49 -10.64 -8.31
C PRO A 88 -6.69 -9.36 -9.12
N ILE A 89 -5.92 -9.19 -10.18
CA ILE A 89 -6.11 -8.11 -11.13
C ILE A 89 -7.33 -8.50 -11.98
N TYR A 90 -8.53 -8.19 -11.48
CA TYR A 90 -9.74 -8.30 -12.29
C TYR A 90 -9.85 -7.02 -13.12
N VAL A 91 -9.45 -7.13 -14.37
CA VAL A 91 -9.54 -6.04 -15.35
C VAL A 91 -10.85 -6.22 -16.11
N ASP A 92 -11.70 -5.19 -16.11
CA ASP A 92 -13.01 -5.25 -16.77
C ASP A 92 -12.88 -5.16 -18.31
N GLU A 93 -11.83 -4.48 -18.80
CA GLU A 93 -11.58 -4.27 -20.23
C GLU A 93 -10.09 -4.45 -20.59
N GLU A 94 -9.79 -5.22 -21.65
CA GLU A 94 -8.43 -5.62 -22.03
C GLU A 94 -7.49 -4.44 -22.36
N CYS A 95 -8.05 -3.27 -22.65
CA CYS A 95 -7.33 -2.02 -22.95
C CYS A 95 -6.73 -1.33 -21.71
N GLU A 96 -7.09 -1.75 -20.50
CA GLU A 96 -6.53 -1.21 -19.26
C GLU A 96 -5.17 -1.84 -18.91
N VAL A 97 -4.81 -2.96 -19.57
CA VAL A 97 -3.51 -3.62 -19.40
C VAL A 97 -2.55 -3.17 -20.48
N LEU A 98 -1.36 -2.70 -20.08
CA LEU A 98 -0.31 -2.34 -21.02
C LEU A 98 0.24 -3.58 -21.75
N GLU A 99 0.44 -3.45 -23.06
CA GLU A 99 1.10 -4.47 -23.87
C GLU A 99 2.60 -4.55 -23.57
N ARG A 100 3.21 -5.69 -23.90
CA ARG A 100 4.65 -5.93 -23.71
C ARG A 100 5.53 -4.88 -24.40
N SER A 101 5.15 -4.44 -25.59
CA SER A 101 5.83 -3.40 -26.36
C SER A 101 5.83 -2.05 -25.63
N GLN A 102 4.70 -1.68 -25.01
CA GLN A 102 4.57 -0.43 -24.24
C GLN A 102 5.44 -0.47 -22.98
N LEU A 103 5.47 -1.61 -22.28
CA LEU A 103 6.36 -1.81 -21.13
C LEU A 103 7.84 -1.75 -21.53
N GLU A 104 8.20 -2.25 -22.70
CA GLU A 104 9.56 -2.14 -23.25
C GLU A 104 9.93 -0.69 -23.59
N SER A 105 9.01 0.08 -24.18
CA SER A 105 9.18 1.53 -24.41
C SER A 105 9.39 2.30 -23.11
N ILE A 106 8.60 2.01 -22.07
CA ILE A 106 8.78 2.59 -20.72
C ILE A 106 10.16 2.22 -20.15
N ALA A 107 10.57 0.96 -20.27
CA ALA A 107 11.86 0.48 -19.75
C ALA A 107 13.07 1.09 -20.49
N ALA A 108 12.93 1.37 -21.79
CA ALA A 108 13.96 1.98 -22.62
C ALA A 108 14.10 3.50 -22.41
N SER A 109 13.07 4.17 -21.88
CA SER A 109 13.09 5.62 -21.66
C SER A 109 14.12 6.03 -20.59
N SER A 110 15.14 6.78 -21.01
CA SER A 110 16.13 7.35 -20.08
C SER A 110 15.50 8.34 -19.11
N GLU A 111 14.51 9.13 -19.54
CA GLU A 111 13.87 10.14 -18.69
C GLU A 111 13.08 9.52 -17.54
N ILE A 112 12.43 8.39 -17.78
CA ILE A 112 11.73 7.62 -16.74
C ILE A 112 12.73 7.01 -15.77
N ARG A 113 13.81 6.40 -16.30
CA ARG A 113 14.87 5.82 -15.47
C ARG A 113 15.60 6.86 -14.62
N ASP A 114 15.81 8.05 -15.16
CA ASP A 114 16.43 9.17 -14.45
C ASP A 114 15.51 9.72 -13.37
N ALA A 115 14.20 9.85 -13.64
CA ALA A 115 13.23 10.23 -12.62
C ALA A 115 13.19 9.22 -11.45
N LEU A 116 13.28 7.91 -11.75
CA LEU A 116 13.31 6.84 -10.75
C LEU A 116 14.60 6.79 -9.90
N LYS A 117 15.59 7.65 -10.17
CA LYS A 117 16.72 7.84 -9.23
C LYS A 117 16.30 8.56 -7.95
N ASP A 118 15.17 9.28 -7.98
CA ASP A 118 14.63 9.95 -6.80
C ASP A 118 14.00 8.95 -5.81
N GLU A 119 14.51 8.92 -4.58
CA GLU A 119 14.04 8.01 -3.53
C GLU A 119 12.58 8.27 -3.15
N ASN A 120 12.16 9.53 -3.12
CA ASN A 120 10.81 9.91 -2.70
C ASN A 120 9.78 9.41 -3.72
N LEU A 121 10.08 9.58 -5.00
CA LEU A 121 9.26 9.07 -6.10
C LEU A 121 9.12 7.55 -6.02
N ARG A 122 10.23 6.83 -5.79
CA ARG A 122 10.18 5.36 -5.64
C ARG A 122 9.36 4.92 -4.43
N ASN A 123 9.48 5.64 -3.31
CA ASN A 123 8.68 5.34 -2.12
C ASN A 123 7.20 5.59 -2.38
N LEU A 124 6.85 6.63 -3.14
CA LEU A 124 5.47 6.91 -3.51
C LEU A 124 4.88 5.80 -4.40
N VAL A 125 5.62 5.34 -5.41
CA VAL A 125 5.21 4.21 -6.27
C VAL A 125 5.00 2.94 -5.41
N LYS A 126 5.94 2.62 -4.53
CA LYS A 126 5.83 1.46 -3.63
C LYS A 126 4.64 1.55 -2.68
N ASN A 127 4.39 2.75 -2.12
CA ASN A 127 3.27 2.97 -1.22
C ASN A 127 1.94 2.74 -1.94
N ILE A 128 1.80 3.21 -3.18
CA ILE A 128 0.57 2.98 -3.97
C ILE A 128 0.37 1.48 -4.23
N ASP A 129 1.42 0.78 -4.69
CA ASP A 129 1.38 -0.64 -5.06
C ASP A 129 1.01 -1.54 -3.86
N SER A 130 1.64 -1.31 -2.71
CA SER A 130 1.42 -2.07 -1.49
C SER A 130 0.24 -1.59 -0.63
N SER A 131 -0.42 -0.48 -0.99
CA SER A 131 -1.51 0.11 -0.17
C SER A 131 -2.77 -0.75 -0.19
N SER A 132 -3.45 -0.85 0.95
CA SER A 132 -4.81 -1.43 1.02
C SER A 132 -5.84 -0.63 0.20
N ASN A 133 -5.61 0.68 0.00
CA ASN A 133 -6.49 1.60 -0.74
C ASN A 133 -5.69 2.32 -1.85
N PRO A 134 -5.34 1.64 -2.96
CA PRO A 134 -4.41 2.16 -3.97
C PRO A 134 -4.97 3.38 -4.70
N LYS A 135 -6.30 3.45 -4.89
CA LYS A 135 -6.96 4.59 -5.53
C LYS A 135 -6.77 5.89 -4.74
N GLU A 136 -6.94 5.85 -3.43
CA GLU A 136 -6.80 7.04 -2.57
C GLU A 136 -5.33 7.50 -2.51
N GLU A 137 -4.38 6.57 -2.41
CA GLU A 137 -2.96 6.90 -2.41
C GLU A 137 -2.51 7.44 -3.77
N LEU A 138 -3.07 6.94 -4.87
CA LEU A 138 -2.84 7.49 -6.21
C LEU A 138 -3.36 8.92 -6.33
N GLU A 139 -4.58 9.22 -5.85
CA GLU A 139 -5.14 10.57 -5.86
C GLU A 139 -4.25 11.57 -5.09
N LYS A 140 -3.75 11.17 -3.91
CA LYS A 140 -2.77 11.97 -3.15
C LYS A 140 -1.46 12.17 -3.93
N ALA A 141 -0.95 11.10 -4.55
CA ALA A 141 0.28 11.13 -5.33
C ALA A 141 0.18 12.04 -6.57
N MET A 142 -0.97 12.07 -7.25
CA MET A 142 -1.23 12.97 -8.38
C MET A 142 -1.16 14.46 -8.00
N GLY A 143 -1.39 14.79 -6.72
CA GLY A 143 -1.20 16.14 -6.18
C GLY A 143 0.27 16.56 -6.04
N LEU A 144 1.21 15.62 -6.12
CA LEU A 144 2.64 15.88 -6.01
C LEU A 144 3.26 16.03 -7.40
N ASP A 145 3.87 17.18 -7.66
CA ASP A 145 4.47 17.49 -8.96
C ASP A 145 5.47 16.42 -9.43
N VAL A 146 6.27 15.88 -8.50
CA VAL A 146 7.27 14.83 -8.79
C VAL A 146 6.64 13.58 -9.39
N PHE A 147 5.46 13.17 -8.91
CA PHE A 147 4.78 11.98 -9.38
C PHE A 147 3.88 12.28 -10.58
N ARG A 148 3.27 13.47 -10.63
CA ARG A 148 2.52 13.93 -11.80
C ARG A 148 3.41 13.98 -13.04
N ILE A 149 4.56 14.66 -12.96
CA ILE A 149 5.53 14.75 -14.06
C ILE A 149 6.04 13.36 -14.45
N PHE A 150 6.28 12.48 -13.47
CA PHE A 150 6.66 11.10 -13.75
C PHE A 150 5.56 10.35 -14.53
N SER A 151 4.30 10.45 -14.09
CA SER A 151 3.18 9.79 -14.74
C SER A 151 2.94 10.28 -16.18
N GLU A 152 3.13 11.57 -16.44
CA GLU A 152 3.06 12.15 -17.80
C GLU A 152 4.12 11.54 -18.71
N LYS A 153 5.36 11.40 -18.23
CA LYS A 153 6.45 10.76 -18.98
C LYS A 153 6.15 9.29 -19.27
N VAL A 154 5.61 8.55 -18.29
CA VAL A 154 5.19 7.16 -18.48
C VAL A 154 4.09 7.06 -19.53
N LEU A 155 3.09 7.94 -19.48
CA LEU A 155 2.01 7.99 -20.46
C LEU A 155 2.52 8.27 -21.89
N LEU A 156 3.48 9.18 -22.03
CA LEU A 156 4.11 9.48 -23.32
C LEU A 156 4.94 8.31 -23.85
N ALA A 157 5.65 7.58 -22.98
CA ALA A 157 6.45 6.43 -23.40
C ALA A 157 5.58 5.19 -23.69
N ALA A 158 4.46 5.03 -22.97
CA ALA A 158 3.53 3.92 -23.17
C ALA A 158 2.73 4.06 -24.47
N ASN A 159 2.47 5.29 -24.90
CA ASN A 159 1.72 5.62 -26.12
C ASN A 159 2.59 6.47 -27.05
N PRO A 160 3.63 5.88 -27.66
CA PRO A 160 4.56 6.58 -28.53
C PRO A 160 3.91 7.08 -29.84
#